data_AF-A0A382T356-F1
#
_entry.id   AF-A0A382T356-F1
#
_cell.length_a   1.000
_cell.length_b   1.000
_cell.length_c   1.000
_cell.angle_alpha   90.00
_cell.angle_beta   90.00
_cell.angle_gamma   90.00
#
_symmetry.space_group_name_H-M   'P 1'
#
loop_
_entity.id
_entity.type
_entity.pdbx_description
1 polymer ?
#
loop_
_entity_poly.entity_id
_entity_poly.type
_entity_poly.pdbx_seq_one_letter_code
_entity_poly.pdbx_strand_id
1 'polypeptide(L)' 'MGLKDDGALISVEFGYQIVVTCDVIVCGVHFRSEDCPEDVAARGLRVNLSDLAAMGACPVGYLLSLAVPS' A
#
# COMPACT_ATOMS: atom_id res chain seq x y z
N MET A 1 3.24 -29.79 4.45
CA MET A 1 3.31 -28.35 4.77
C MET A 1 3.68 -27.64 3.49
N GLY A 2 2.67 -27.25 2.72
CA GLY A 2 2.81 -26.72 1.36
C GLY A 2 2.75 -25.19 1.33
N LEU A 3 3.29 -24.62 0.24
CA LEU A 3 3.22 -23.22 -0.21
C LEU A 3 2.37 -22.32 0.70
N LYS A 4 2.98 -21.78 1.75
CA LYS A 4 2.39 -20.77 2.64
C LYS A 4 2.89 -19.35 2.33
N ASP A 5 3.72 -19.20 1.31
CA ASP A 5 4.48 -17.97 1.07
C ASP A 5 3.92 -17.12 -0.09
N ASP A 6 2.93 -17.63 -0.84
CA ASP A 6 2.32 -16.93 -1.98
C ASP A 6 1.29 -15.86 -1.55
N GLY A 7 1.07 -15.70 -0.24
CA GLY A 7 0.11 -14.74 0.30
C GLY A 7 0.35 -14.43 1.77
N ALA A 8 -0.07 -13.22 2.17
CA ALA A 8 0.01 -12.79 3.57
C ALA A 8 -1.15 -13.39 4.38
N LEU A 9 -0.84 -13.91 5.57
CA LEU A 9 -1.82 -14.28 6.59
C LEU A 9 -1.86 -13.19 7.66
N ILE A 10 -3.04 -12.62 7.90
CA ILE A 10 -3.23 -11.57 8.91
C ILE A 10 -4.29 -12.05 9.90
N SER A 11 -3.86 -12.38 11.11
CA SER A 11 -4.75 -12.71 12.22
C SER A 11 -5.33 -11.43 12.82
N VAL A 12 -6.60 -11.48 13.22
CA VAL A 12 -7.33 -10.34 13.78
C VAL A 12 -7.94 -10.76 15.11
N GLU A 13 -7.79 -9.94 16.14
CA GLU A 13 -8.42 -10.18 17.43
C GLU A 13 -9.95 -10.14 17.32
N PHE A 14 -10.63 -10.91 18.18
CA PHE A 14 -12.08 -10.93 18.22
C PHE A 14 -12.63 -9.51 18.49
N GLY A 15 -13.61 -9.10 17.67
CA GLY A 15 -14.21 -7.76 17.74
C GLY A 15 -13.50 -6.68 16.93
N TYR A 16 -12.35 -7.00 16.31
CA TYR A 16 -11.67 -6.13 15.35
C TYR A 16 -11.86 -6.62 13.92
N GLN A 17 -11.64 -5.72 12.97
CA GLN A 17 -11.64 -6.00 11.54
C GLN A 17 -10.38 -5.42 10.91
N ILE A 18 -9.89 -6.06 9.86
CA ILE A 18 -8.83 -5.50 9.02
C ILE A 18 -9.47 -4.65 7.94
N VAL A 19 -8.98 -3.41 7.81
CA VAL A 19 -9.28 -2.52 6.70
C VAL A 19 -8.14 -2.60 5.71
N VAL A 20 -8.48 -2.82 4.44
CA VAL A 20 -7.50 -2.89 3.34
C VAL A 20 -7.85 -1.81 2.33
N THR A 21 -6.84 -1.03 1.95
CA THR A 21 -6.86 -0.11 0.81
C THR A 21 -5.68 -0.45 -0.10
N CYS A 22 -5.81 -0.16 -1.39
CA CYS A 22 -4.76 -0.35 -2.37
C CYS A 22 -4.93 0.64 -3.52
N ASP A 23 -4.04 1.63 -3.54
CA ASP A 23 -3.92 2.61 -4.61
C ASP A 23 -2.55 2.53 -5.27
N VAL A 24 -2.55 2.62 -6.61
CA VAL A 24 -1.35 2.68 -7.43
C VAL A 24 -1.18 4.09 -7.98
N ILE A 25 0.02 4.66 -7.82
CA ILE A 25 0.41 5.89 -8.50
C ILE A 25 1.15 5.57 -9.80
N VAL A 26 0.87 6.34 -10.85
CA VAL A 26 1.30 6.07 -12.22
C VAL A 26 2.02 7.28 -12.79
N CYS A 27 3.19 7.05 -13.40
CA CYS A 27 3.98 8.10 -14.06
C CYS A 27 3.16 8.73 -15.21
N GLY A 28 3.21 10.05 -15.33
CA GLY A 28 2.42 10.84 -16.28
C GLY A 28 0.96 11.10 -15.85
N VAL A 29 0.49 10.46 -14.77
CA VAL A 29 -0.85 10.70 -14.20
C VAL A 29 -0.75 11.32 -12.81
N HIS A 30 -0.01 10.68 -11.91
CA HIS A 30 0.07 11.04 -10.50
C HIS A 30 1.40 11.72 -10.13
N PHE A 31 2.44 11.46 -10.89
CA PHE A 31 3.78 12.02 -10.74
C PHE A 31 4.47 12.10 -12.12
N ARG A 32 5.57 12.84 -12.23
CA ARG A 32 6.33 13.00 -13.47
C ARG A 32 7.58 12.13 -13.49
N SER A 33 8.11 11.84 -14.68
CA SER A 33 9.33 11.04 -14.85
C SER A 33 10.56 11.65 -14.19
N GLU A 34 10.58 12.97 -13.99
CA GLU A 34 11.69 13.71 -13.40
C GLU A 34 11.55 13.89 -11.89
N ASP A 35 10.42 13.48 -11.29
CA ASP A 35 10.21 13.61 -9.85
C ASP A 35 11.18 12.70 -9.08
N CYS A 36 11.63 13.18 -7.91
CA CYS A 36 12.54 12.43 -7.05
C CYS A 36 11.92 11.08 -6.65
N PRO A 37 12.60 9.93 -6.84
CA PRO A 37 12.03 8.62 -6.53
C PRO A 37 11.54 8.47 -5.09
N GLU A 38 12.23 9.09 -4.14
CA GLU A 38 11.86 9.13 -2.72
C GLU A 38 10.53 9.84 -2.49
N ASP A 39 10.29 10.95 -3.19
CA ASP A 39 9.04 11.70 -3.12
C ASP A 39 7.88 10.92 -3.75
N VAL A 40 8.15 10.22 -4.85
CA VAL A 40 7.19 9.31 -5.51
C VAL A 40 6.83 8.16 -4.58
N ALA A 41 7.81 7.47 -3.98
CA ALA A 41 7.57 6.39 -3.03
C ALA A 41 6.78 6.88 -1.80
N ALA A 42 7.16 8.03 -1.25
CA ALA A 42 6.46 8.61 -0.11
C ALA A 42 5.03 9.02 -0.46
N ARG A 43 4.78 9.51 -1.68
CA ARG A 43 3.42 9.79 -2.18
C ARG A 43 2.60 8.51 -2.29
N GLY A 44 3.15 7.45 -2.87
CA GLY A 44 2.47 6.17 -3.05
C GLY A 44 2.01 5.56 -1.71
N LEU A 45 2.82 5.69 -0.67
CA LEU A 45 2.42 5.27 0.68
C LEU A 45 1.39 6.23 1.31
N ARG A 46 1.60 7.55 1.18
CA ARG A 46 0.72 8.57 1.81
C ARG A 46 -0.72 8.50 1.34
N VAL A 47 -1.00 8.18 0.07
CA VAL A 47 -2.38 8.07 -0.42
C VAL A 47 -3.14 6.95 0.30
N ASN A 48 -2.54 5.75 0.37
CA ASN A 48 -3.11 4.62 1.10
C ASN A 48 -3.24 4.90 2.62
N LEU A 49 -2.24 5.55 3.23
CA LEU A 49 -2.31 5.92 4.65
C LEU A 49 -3.43 6.95 4.92
N SER A 50 -3.71 7.84 3.98
CA SER A 50 -4.80 8.81 4.09
C SER A 50 -6.16 8.12 4.15
N ASP A 51 -6.40 7.09 3.32
CA ASP A 51 -7.66 6.34 3.34
C ASP A 51 -7.84 5.59 4.66
N LEU A 52 -6.78 4.95 5.16
CA LEU A 52 -6.82 4.28 6.46
C LEU A 52 -7.15 5.27 7.58
N ALA A 53 -6.53 6.45 7.56
CA ALA A 53 -6.83 7.51 8.52
C ALA A 53 -8.29 8.00 8.43
N ALA A 54 -8.83 8.13 7.21
CA ALA A 54 -10.22 8.52 7.00
C ALA A 54 -11.22 7.49 7.56
N MET A 55 -10.84 6.21 7.58
CA MET A 55 -11.63 5.13 8.19
C MET A 55 -11.42 5.00 9.71
N GLY A 56 -10.55 5.82 10.31
CA GLY A 56 -10.15 5.69 11.71
C GLY A 56 -9.35 4.41 11.99
N ALA A 57 -8.76 3.80 10.97
CA ALA A 57 -7.99 2.56 11.09
C ALA A 57 -6.54 2.86 11.52
N CYS A 58 -5.96 1.95 12.30
CA CYS A 58 -4.54 1.98 12.64
C CYS A 58 -3.75 1.16 11.59
N PRO A 59 -2.79 1.75 10.86
CA PRO A 59 -2.00 1.01 9.88
C PRO A 59 -1.12 -0.07 10.54
N VAL A 60 -1.21 -1.31 10.04
CA VAL A 60 -0.44 -2.46 10.56
C VAL A 60 0.60 -3.00 9.58
N GLY A 61 0.55 -2.56 8.32
CA GLY A 61 1.44 -2.99 7.25
C GLY A 61 1.00 -2.43 5.90
N TYR A 62 1.77 -2.71 4.86
CA TYR A 62 1.43 -2.35 3.47
C TYR A 62 1.87 -3.45 2.51
N LEU A 63 1.17 -3.54 1.38
CA LEU A 63 1.59 -4.32 0.21
C LEU A 63 2.08 -3.35 -0.86
N LEU A 64 3.15 -3.73 -1.56
CA LEU A 64 3.70 -2.93 -2.64
C LEU A 64 3.62 -3.71 -3.96
N SER A 65 2.91 -3.13 -4.92
CA SER A 65 3.01 -3.53 -6.32
C SER A 65 3.83 -2.48 -7.06
N LEU A 66 4.95 -2.90 -7.64
CA LEU A 66 5.88 -2.03 -8.35
C LEU A 66 6.10 -2.57 -9.77
N ALA A 67 5.87 -1.72 -10.76
CA ALA A 67 6.23 -1.96 -12.15
C ALA A 67 7.22 -0.89 -12.59
N VAL A 68 8.35 -1.31 -13.17
CA VAL A 68 9.41 -0.43 -13.66
C VAL A 68 9.59 -0.71 -15.15
N PRO A 69 9.74 0.32 -16.01
CA PRO A 69 10.07 0.10 -17.42
C PRO A 69 11.41 -0.62 -17.57
N SER A 70 11.55 -1.37 -18.67
CA SER A 70 12.77 -2.09 -19.06
C SER A 70 13.87 -1.16 -19.58
#